data_AF-A0A7G2DBA4-F1
#
_entry.id   AF-A0A7G2DBA4-F1
#
_cell.length_a   1.000
_cell.length_b   1.000
_cell.length_c   1.000
_cell.angle_alpha   90.00
_cell.angle_beta   90.00
_cell.angle_gamma   90.00
#
_symmetry.space_group_name_H-M   'P 1'
#
loop_
_entity.id
_entity.type
_entity.pdbx_description
1 polymer ?
#
loop_
_entity_poly.entity_id
_entity_poly.type
_entity_poly.pdbx_seq_one_letter_code
_entity_poly.pdbx_strand_id
1 'polypeptide(L)'
;MNGKKVVGLMVYLLGIGLGIAKPPVERLACMKVPSGEVCTGVNTPLLLIELGLVAVGALLLGLDHGFKNDQELNGWLGVSTGLGFAIIGGYARITELLLFGVALATIGLLVYKVGRAGHAR
;
A
#
# COMPACT_ATOMS: atom_id res chain seq x y z
N MET A 1 -10.71 3.25 21.68
CA MET A 1 -9.87 3.30 20.46
C MET A 1 -10.34 4.50 19.65
N ASN A 2 -9.46 5.41 19.24
CA ASN A 2 -9.88 6.62 18.53
C ASN A 2 -10.52 6.26 17.18
N GLY A 3 -11.65 6.88 16.83
CA GLY A 3 -12.43 6.50 15.63
C GLY A 3 -11.61 6.55 14.34
N LYS A 4 -10.69 7.52 14.22
CA LYS A 4 -9.77 7.67 13.07
C LYS A 4 -8.84 6.47 12.90
N LYS A 5 -8.34 5.89 14.00
CA LYS A 5 -7.43 4.74 13.98
C LYS A 5 -8.15 3.45 13.54
N VAL A 6 -9.41 3.28 13.98
CA VAL A 6 -10.25 2.16 13.56
C VAL A 6 -10.53 2.25 12.06
N VAL A 7 -10.95 3.43 11.59
CA VAL A 7 -11.24 3.68 10.17
C VAL A 7 -9.97 3.51 9.34
N GLY A 8 -8.84 4.08 9.76
CA GLY A 8 -7.56 3.93 9.07
C GLY A 8 -7.12 2.48 8.95
N LEU A 9 -7.25 1.69 10.02
CA LEU A 9 -6.94 0.26 10.00
C LEU A 9 -7.86 -0.49 9.02
N MET A 10 -9.17 -0.23 9.08
CA MET A 10 -10.12 -0.85 8.17
C MET A 10 -9.82 -0.52 6.70
N VAL A 11 -9.55 0.75 6.39
CA VAL A 11 -9.20 1.20 5.04
C VAL A 11 -7.90 0.55 4.55
N TYR A 12 -6.88 0.49 5.40
CA TYR A 12 -5.59 -0.14 5.08
C TYR A 12 -5.75 -1.64 4.81
N LEU A 13 -6.45 -2.36 5.69
CA LEU A 13 -6.70 -3.79 5.55
C LEU A 13 -7.64 -4.09 4.37
N LEU A 14 -8.58 -3.19 4.05
CA LEU A 14 -9.42 -3.32 2.87
C LEU A 14 -8.59 -3.24 1.59
N GLY A 15 -7.65 -2.29 1.50
CA GLY A 15 -6.74 -2.20 0.34
C GLY A 15 -5.91 -3.45 0.14
N ILE A 16 -5.31 -3.98 1.21
CA ILE A 16 -4.58 -5.25 1.18
C ILE A 16 -5.50 -6.42 0.87
N GLY A 17 -6.65 -6.49 1.53
CA GLY A 17 -7.64 -7.56 1.39
C GLY A 17 -8.17 -7.64 -0.04
N LEU A 18 -8.45 -6.51 -0.69
CA LEU A 18 -8.81 -6.45 -2.10
C LEU A 18 -7.68 -6.98 -3.00
N GLY A 19 -6.45 -6.56 -2.73
CA GLY A 19 -5.28 -7.02 -3.49
C GLY A 19 -4.95 -8.50 -3.32
N ILE A 20 -5.30 -9.11 -2.19
CA ILE A 20 -5.12 -10.56 -1.91
C ILE A 20 -6.30 -11.39 -2.41
N ALA A 21 -7.52 -10.97 -2.08
CA ALA A 21 -8.74 -11.76 -2.30
C ALA A 21 -9.11 -11.85 -3.79
N LYS A 22 -8.69 -10.88 -4.60
CA LYS A 22 -8.87 -10.96 -6.05
C LYS A 22 -7.73 -11.76 -6.69
N PRO A 23 -8.00 -12.96 -7.23
CA PRO A 23 -6.98 -13.73 -7.91
C PRO A 23 -6.44 -12.95 -9.12
N PRO A 24 -5.22 -13.25 -9.59
CA PRO A 24 -4.63 -12.65 -10.79
C PRO A 24 -5.50 -12.77 -12.05
N VAL A 25 -6.55 -13.59 -12.00
CA VAL A 25 -7.53 -13.83 -13.07
C VAL A 25 -8.61 -12.72 -13.15
N GLU A 26 -8.96 -12.03 -12.05
CA GLU A 26 -9.88 -10.86 -12.11
C GLU A 26 -9.14 -9.55 -12.46
N ARG A 27 -7.81 -9.56 -12.45
CA ARG A 27 -6.99 -8.45 -12.94
C ARG A 27 -6.90 -8.42 -14.45
N LEU A 28 -7.35 -9.46 -15.13
CA LEU A 28 -7.41 -9.52 -16.56
C LEU A 28 -8.45 -8.52 -17.06
N ALA A 29 -8.03 -7.55 -17.88
CA ALA A 29 -8.97 -6.74 -18.63
C ALA A 29 -9.66 -7.69 -19.62
N CYS A 30 -10.92 -8.04 -19.35
CA CYS A 30 -11.69 -8.85 -20.28
C CYS A 30 -12.05 -7.97 -21.47
N MET A 31 -11.40 -8.26 -22.60
CA MET A 31 -11.61 -7.59 -23.87
C MET A 31 -12.46 -8.51 -24.73
N LYS A 32 -13.50 -7.96 -25.36
CA LYS A 32 -14.32 -8.71 -26.33
C LYS A 32 -13.55 -8.76 -27.65
N VAL A 33 -13.05 -9.94 -28.01
CA VAL A 33 -12.43 -10.19 -29.32
C VAL A 33 -13.36 -11.05 -30.17
N PRO A 34 -13.19 -11.11 -31.51
CA PRO A 34 -14.07 -11.88 -32.39
C PRO A 34 -14.15 -13.38 -32.05
N SER A 35 -13.15 -13.93 -31.34
CA SER A 35 -13.10 -15.33 -30.88
C SER A 35 -13.69 -15.57 -29.49
N GLY A 36 -14.24 -14.56 -28.80
CA GLY A 36 -14.79 -14.65 -27.44
C GLY A 36 -14.27 -13.57 -26.49
N GLU A 37 -14.61 -13.67 -25.20
CA GLU A 37 -13.99 -12.82 -24.17
C GLU A 37 -12.60 -13.35 -23.83
N VAL A 38 -11.59 -12.50 -24.03
CA VAL A 38 -10.22 -12.79 -23.65
C VAL A 38 -9.84 -11.87 -22.50
N CYS A 39 -9.67 -12.48 -21.35
CA CYS A 39 -9.19 -11.81 -20.16
C CYS A 39 -7.65 -11.84 -20.20
N THR A 40 -6.99 -10.68 -20.41
CA THR A 40 -5.52 -10.52 -20.33
C THR A 40 -5.12 -9.21 -19.63
N GLY A 41 -3.99 -9.18 -18.93
CA GLY A 41 -3.40 -7.96 -18.37
C GLY A 41 -3.70 -7.66 -16.89
N VAL A 42 -3.48 -6.39 -16.50
CA VAL A 42 -3.70 -5.83 -15.15
C VAL A 42 -4.77 -4.73 -15.22
N ASN A 43 -5.80 -4.83 -14.37
CA ASN A 43 -6.81 -3.80 -14.21
C ASN A 43 -6.21 -2.61 -13.44
N THR A 44 -5.59 -1.69 -14.18
CA THR A 44 -4.89 -0.52 -13.62
C THR A 44 -5.79 0.34 -12.73
N PRO A 45 -7.07 0.66 -13.08
CA PRO A 45 -7.96 1.38 -12.18
C PRO A 45 -8.15 0.71 -10.82
N LEU A 46 -8.35 -0.61 -10.81
CA LEU A 46 -8.51 -1.37 -9.57
C LEU A 46 -7.22 -1.38 -8.75
N LEU A 47 -6.07 -1.57 -9.39
CA LEU A 47 -4.76 -1.50 -8.73
C LEU A 47 -4.54 -0.13 -8.09
N LEU A 48 -4.89 0.96 -8.77
CA LEU A 48 -4.78 2.31 -8.21
C LEU A 48 -5.68 2.49 -6.97
N ILE A 49 -6.88 1.91 -6.96
CA ILE A 49 -7.77 1.94 -5.80
C ILE A 49 -7.15 1.20 -4.61
N GLU A 50 -6.61 0.00 -4.81
CA GLU A 50 -5.97 -0.78 -3.75
C GLU A 50 -4.78 -0.03 -3.15
N LEU A 51 -3.89 0.51 -4.00
CA LEU A 51 -2.73 1.28 -3.58
C LEU A 51 -3.15 2.58 -2.87
N GLY A 52 -4.19 3.25 -3.38
CA GLY A 52 -4.78 4.43 -2.77
C GLY A 52 -5.36 4.15 -1.38
N LEU A 53 -6.09 3.03 -1.22
CA LEU A 53 -6.62 2.59 0.08
C LEU A 53 -5.50 2.29 1.07
N VAL A 54 -4.43 1.63 0.64
CA VAL A 54 -3.25 1.41 1.48
C VAL A 54 -2.63 2.75 1.90
N ALA A 55 -2.43 3.68 0.98
CA ALA A 55 -1.83 4.99 1.27
C ALA A 55 -2.68 5.84 2.23
N VAL A 56 -3.99 5.92 1.97
CA VAL A 56 -4.93 6.68 2.81
C VAL A 56 -5.07 6.02 4.19
N GLY A 57 -5.18 4.69 4.24
CA GLY A 57 -5.25 3.95 5.50
C GLY A 57 -3.99 4.14 6.36
N ALA A 58 -2.81 4.08 5.74
CA ALA A 58 -1.53 4.35 6.40
C ALA A 58 -1.45 5.78 6.97
N LEU A 59 -1.94 6.77 6.21
CA LEU A 59 -1.99 8.15 6.65
C LEU A 59 -2.94 8.35 7.83
N LEU A 60 -4.16 7.81 7.75
CA LEU A 60 -5.13 7.90 8.84
C LEU A 60 -4.63 7.23 10.13
N LEU A 61 -3.94 6.10 10.01
CA LEU A 61 -3.28 5.44 11.13
C LEU A 61 -2.15 6.29 11.72
N GLY A 62 -1.39 6.96 10.86
CA GLY A 62 -0.25 7.78 11.27
C GLY A 62 -0.64 9.09 11.95
N LEU A 63 -1.68 9.77 11.46
CA LEU A 63 -2.14 11.05 12.00
C LEU A 63 -2.63 10.96 13.45
N ASP A 64 -3.15 9.80 13.87
CA ASP A 64 -3.64 9.57 15.24
C ASP A 64 -2.53 9.10 16.20
N HIS A 65 -1.36 8.71 15.68
CA HIS A 65 -0.30 8.12 16.50
C HIS A 65 0.47 9.15 17.34
N GLY A 66 0.47 10.43 16.94
CA GLY A 66 1.20 11.49 17.63
C GLY A 66 2.72 11.38 17.44
N PHE A 67 3.18 11.25 16.19
CA PHE A 67 4.61 11.26 15.89
C PHE A 67 5.29 12.54 16.39
N LYS A 68 6.55 12.42 16.81
CA LYS A 68 7.27 13.54 17.41
C LYS A 68 7.70 14.60 16.39
N ASN A 69 7.87 14.18 15.13
CA ASN A 69 8.25 15.06 14.03
C ASN A 69 7.79 14.50 12.68
N ASP A 70 7.87 15.35 11.65
CA ASP A 70 7.47 15.01 10.30
C ASP A 70 8.32 13.89 9.67
N GLN A 71 9.59 13.75 10.10
CA GLN A 71 10.45 12.66 9.61
C GLN A 71 9.97 11.30 10.12
N GLU A 72 9.55 11.19 11.39
CA GLU A 72 8.95 9.97 11.91
C GLU A 72 7.63 9.65 11.20
N LEU A 73 6.77 10.65 10.94
CA LEU A 73 5.54 10.45 10.17
C LEU A 73 5.84 9.99 8.75
N ASN A 74 6.75 10.65 8.04
CA ASN A 74 7.12 10.31 6.67
C ASN A 74 7.79 8.94 6.59
N GLY A 75 8.62 8.59 7.58
CA GLY A 75 9.21 7.27 7.69
C GLY A 75 8.16 6.19 7.91
N TRP A 76 7.20 6.42 8.81
CA TRP A 76 6.05 5.54 9.01
C TRP A 76 5.23 5.35 7.72
N LEU A 77 4.93 6.44 7.02
CA LEU A 77 4.22 6.40 5.75
C LEU A 77 5.00 5.56 4.73
N GLY A 78 6.31 5.77 4.59
CA GLY A 78 7.16 4.97 3.70
C GLY A 78 7.13 3.48 4.04
N VAL A 79 7.26 3.11 5.31
CA VAL A 79 7.19 1.71 5.76
C VAL A 79 5.84 1.09 5.46
N SER A 80 4.76 1.71 5.93
CA SER A 80 3.41 1.14 5.85
C SER A 80 2.91 1.08 4.40
N THR A 81 3.09 2.15 3.62
CA THR A 81 2.72 2.14 2.20
C THR A 81 3.59 1.19 1.39
N GLY A 82 4.91 1.19 1.60
CA GLY A 82 5.83 0.28 0.93
C GLY A 82 5.50 -1.19 1.19
N LEU A 83 5.18 -1.55 2.44
CA LEU A 83 4.79 -2.91 2.80
C LEU A 83 3.48 -3.32 2.11
N GLY A 84 2.45 -2.46 2.12
CA GLY A 84 1.20 -2.73 1.43
C GLY A 84 1.39 -2.88 -0.09
N PHE A 85 2.23 -2.04 -0.71
CA PHE A 85 2.54 -2.10 -2.14
C PHE A 85 3.29 -3.39 -2.49
N ALA A 86 4.23 -3.80 -1.64
CA ALA A 86 4.96 -5.06 -1.82
C ALA A 86 4.02 -6.27 -1.77
N ILE A 87 3.11 -6.30 -0.79
CA ILE A 87 2.11 -7.38 -0.67
C ILE A 87 1.23 -7.42 -1.93
N ILE A 88 0.65 -6.29 -2.32
CA ILE A 88 -0.22 -6.20 -3.51
C ILE A 88 0.55 -6.62 -4.77
N GLY A 89 1.78 -6.10 -4.96
CA GLY A 89 2.63 -6.45 -6.10
C GLY A 89 2.99 -7.94 -6.16
N GLY A 90 3.31 -8.54 -5.01
CA GLY A 90 3.59 -9.97 -4.90
C GLY A 90 2.39 -10.84 -5.29
N TYR A 91 1.21 -10.55 -4.74
CA TYR A 91 -0.02 -11.27 -5.07
C TYR A 91 -0.46 -11.07 -6.52
N ALA A 92 -0.22 -9.87 -7.07
CA ALA A 92 -0.49 -9.53 -8.46
C ALA A 92 0.51 -10.10 -9.47
N ARG A 93 1.63 -10.68 -8.99
CA ARG A 93 2.79 -11.07 -9.82
C ARG A 93 3.39 -9.91 -10.63
N ILE A 94 3.34 -8.68 -10.08
CA ILE A 94 3.96 -7.49 -10.66
C ILE A 94 5.28 -7.27 -9.90
N THR A 95 6.38 -7.81 -10.43
CA THR A 95 7.69 -7.81 -9.76
C THR A 95 8.21 -6.39 -9.54
N GLU A 96 7.93 -5.47 -10.46
CA GLU A 96 8.32 -4.06 -10.36
C GLU A 96 7.66 -3.40 -9.15
N LEU A 97 6.37 -3.67 -8.93
CA LEU A 97 5.62 -3.12 -7.79
C LEU A 97 6.07 -3.75 -6.46
N LEU A 98 6.39 -5.06 -6.48
CA LEU A 98 6.98 -5.75 -5.33
C LEU A 98 8.29 -5.08 -4.91
N LEU A 99 9.24 -4.93 -5.85
CA LEU A 99 10.55 -4.36 -5.59
C LEU A 99 10.45 -2.88 -5.19
N PHE A 100 9.58 -2.13 -5.84
CA PHE A 100 9.31 -0.73 -5.47
C PHE A 100 8.77 -0.62 -4.04
N GLY A 101 7.81 -1.47 -3.66
CA GLY A 101 7.27 -1.51 -2.30
C GLY A 101 8.34 -1.84 -1.25
N VAL A 102 9.19 -2.84 -1.51
CA VAL A 102 10.31 -3.20 -0.62
C VAL A 102 11.32 -2.06 -0.48
N ALA A 103 11.68 -1.42 -1.58
CA ALA A 103 12.59 -0.28 -1.58
C ALA A 103 11.99 0.89 -0.77
N LEU A 104 10.72 1.22 -1.00
CA LEU A 104 10.01 2.28 -0.28
C LEU A 104 9.94 1.98 1.22
N ALA A 105 9.65 0.74 1.60
CA ALA A 105 9.61 0.35 3.00
C ALA A 105 10.98 0.45 3.67
N THR A 106 12.03 0.09 2.95
CA THR A 106 13.41 0.17 3.44
C THR A 106 13.85 1.63 3.63
N ILE A 107 13.58 2.50 2.65
CA ILE A 107 13.85 3.93 2.76
C ILE A 107 13.03 4.54 3.89
N GLY A 108 11.75 4.20 4.00
CA GLY A 108 10.88 4.64 5.09
C GLY A 108 11.43 4.25 6.46
N LEU A 109 11.96 3.03 6.61
CA LEU A 109 12.57 2.58 7.86
C LEU A 109 13.82 3.40 8.22
N LEU A 110 14.66 3.72 7.24
CA LEU A 110 15.83 4.59 7.44
C LEU A 110 15.41 6.00 7.86
N VAL A 111 14.43 6.59 7.18
CA VAL A 111 13.90 7.92 7.50
C VAL A 111 13.27 7.94 8.90
N TYR A 112 12.50 6.91 9.25
CA TYR A 112 11.90 6.76 10.58
C TYR A 112 12.98 6.73 11.66
N LYS A 113 14.05 5.95 11.45
CA LYS A 113 15.17 5.83 12.39
C LYS A 113 15.93 7.14 12.54
N VAL A 114 16.17 7.87 11.44
CA VAL A 114 16.82 9.18 11.46
C VAL A 114 15.97 10.20 12.22
N GLY A 115 14.65 10.26 11.96
CA GLY A 115 13.74 11.16 12.66
C GLY A 115 13.72 10.92 14.17
N ARG A 116 13.79 9.65 14.59
CA ARG A 116 13.86 9.29 16.01
C ARG A 116 15.21 9.63 16.65
N ALA A 117 16.31 9.41 15.95
CA ALA A 117 17.66 9.71 16.44
C ALA A 117 17.93 11.22 16.55
N GLY A 118 17.41 12.02 15.62
CA GLY A 118 17.54 13.47 15.62
C GLY A 118 16.80 14.14 16.78
N HIS A 119 15.78 13.49 17.35
CA HIS A 119 14.99 13.99 18.48
C HIS A 119 15.49 13.50 19.86
N ALA A 120 16.48 12.61 19.89
CA ALA A 120 17.11 12.10 21.10
C ALA A 120 18.39 12.90 21.48
N ARG A 121 18.73 13.93 20.71
CA ARG A 121 19.74 14.94 21.03
C ARG A 121 19.05 16.24 21.42
#